data_AF-A0A9X5EB91-F1
#
_entry.id   AF-A0A9X5EB91-F1
#
_cell.length_a   1.000
_cell.length_b   1.000
_cell.length_c   1.000
_cell.angle_alpha   90.00
_cell.angle_beta   90.00
_cell.angle_gamma   90.00
#
_symmetry.space_group_name_H-M   'P 1'
#
loop_
_entity.id
_entity.type
_entity.pdbx_description
1 polymer ?
#
loop_
_entity_poly.entity_id
_entity_poly.type
_entity_poly.pdbx_seq_one_letter_code
_entity_poly.pdbx_strand_id
1 'polypeptide(L)'
;MNRMYIAALSCLACLTAACSQESWHLVSGEKGDAAEIRIDGDEGEANWSWGPDNFTVEVTVVKSTLGNASGTGKPAQLVLALADGTHLEFSGPRSALVCQHGCESLHLPNAWLVRND
;
A
#
# COMPACT_ATOMS: atom_id res chain seq x y z
N MET A 1 -55.19 -4.18 -24.62
CA MET A 1 -54.33 -4.41 -25.81
C MET A 1 -54.05 -3.07 -26.46
N ASN A 2 -52.79 -2.63 -26.45
CA ASN A 2 -52.17 -1.62 -27.33
C ASN A 2 -50.65 -1.64 -27.00
N ARG A 3 -49.86 -2.48 -27.68
CA ARG A 3 -48.90 -2.10 -28.74
C ARG A 3 -47.99 -0.94 -28.29
N MET A 4 -46.87 -1.26 -27.63
CA MET A 4 -45.53 -1.38 -28.25
C MET A 4 -45.16 -0.21 -29.19
N TYR A 5 -44.20 0.63 -28.81
CA TYR A 5 -42.81 0.57 -29.31
C TYR A 5 -42.01 1.89 -29.13
N ILE A 6 -40.74 1.69 -28.76
CA ILE A 6 -39.53 2.42 -29.19
C ILE A 6 -39.13 3.69 -28.43
N ALA A 7 -38.15 3.45 -27.56
CA ALA A 7 -36.81 4.06 -27.52
C ALA A 7 -36.69 5.59 -27.44
N ALA A 8 -36.05 6.04 -26.36
CA ALA A 8 -34.93 6.98 -26.48
C ALA A 8 -34.15 7.06 -25.16
N LEU A 9 -32.85 6.81 -25.28
CA LEU A 9 -31.78 7.51 -24.58
C LEU A 9 -31.93 7.76 -23.07
N SER A 10 -31.27 6.91 -22.29
CA SER A 10 -30.48 7.39 -21.15
C SER A 10 -29.09 6.77 -21.23
N CYS A 11 -28.20 7.54 -21.87
CA CYS A 11 -26.75 7.41 -21.88
C CYS A 11 -26.22 6.83 -20.57
N LEU A 12 -25.39 5.78 -20.59
CA LEU A 12 -23.97 5.86 -20.90
C LEU A 12 -23.23 6.91 -20.06
N ALA A 13 -22.91 6.57 -18.80
CA ALA A 13 -21.81 7.18 -18.03
C ALA A 13 -21.53 6.39 -16.73
N CYS A 14 -21.12 5.12 -16.83
CA CYS A 14 -20.26 4.52 -15.81
C CYS A 14 -18.92 4.15 -16.46
N LEU A 15 -18.34 5.11 -17.19
CA LEU A 15 -16.98 5.01 -17.65
C LEU A 15 -16.08 5.67 -16.60
N THR A 16 -15.24 4.82 -16.02
CA THR A 16 -13.87 5.11 -15.58
C THR A 16 -13.71 6.06 -14.41
N ALA A 17 -13.97 5.57 -13.20
CA ALA A 17 -12.98 5.72 -12.14
C ALA A 17 -12.10 4.45 -12.13
N ALA A 18 -11.43 4.17 -13.25
CA ALA A 18 -10.15 3.47 -13.16
C ALA A 18 -9.16 4.53 -12.63
N CYS A 19 -9.36 4.93 -11.37
CA CYS A 19 -8.28 5.52 -10.62
C CYS A 19 -7.18 4.47 -10.70
N SER A 20 -6.05 4.83 -11.28
CA SER A 20 -4.83 4.02 -11.21
C SER A 20 -4.56 3.84 -9.72
N GLN A 21 -5.07 2.76 -9.12
CA GLN A 21 -4.73 2.37 -7.77
C GLN A 21 -3.25 2.01 -7.86
N GLU A 22 -2.44 2.84 -7.22
CA GLU A 22 -1.01 2.60 -7.22
C GLU A 22 -0.73 1.37 -6.38
N SER A 23 0.08 0.47 -6.94
CA SER A 23 0.63 -0.66 -6.22
C SER A 23 2.02 -0.29 -5.71
N TRP A 24 2.32 -0.68 -4.47
CA TRP A 24 3.65 -0.53 -3.90
C TRP A 24 4.10 -1.84 -3.28
N HIS A 25 5.36 -2.17 -3.51
CA HIS A 25 5.98 -3.36 -2.97
C HIS A 25 7.23 -2.95 -2.19
N LEU A 26 7.11 -2.97 -0.86
CA LEU A 26 8.22 -2.71 0.05
C LEU A 26 8.94 -4.03 0.31
N VAL A 27 10.26 -4.04 0.14
CA VAL A 27 11.09 -5.21 0.44
C VAL A 27 12.21 -4.83 1.41
N SER A 28 12.55 -5.74 2.32
CA SER A 28 13.68 -5.55 3.22
C SER A 28 14.96 -5.38 2.41
N GLY A 29 15.74 -4.35 2.77
CA GLY A 29 17.04 -4.08 2.13
C GLY A 29 18.15 -5.04 2.56
N GLU A 30 17.91 -5.85 3.59
CA GLU A 30 18.93 -6.65 4.28
C GLU A 30 18.83 -8.14 3.96
N LYS A 31 19.98 -8.81 3.86
CA LYS A 31 20.10 -10.20 3.41
C LYS A 31 20.08 -11.13 4.63
N GLY A 32 18.92 -11.67 4.99
CA GLY A 32 18.81 -12.65 6.08
C GLY A 32 17.38 -12.86 6.55
N ASP A 33 16.69 -11.75 6.86
CA ASP A 33 15.30 -11.74 7.29
C ASP A 33 14.45 -11.11 6.18
N ALA A 34 13.94 -11.97 5.30
CA ALA A 34 13.07 -11.53 4.22
C ALA A 34 11.77 -10.99 4.82
N ALA A 35 11.52 -9.71 4.60
CA ALA A 35 10.25 -9.08 4.90
C ALA A 35 9.77 -8.35 3.64
N GLU A 36 8.50 -8.50 3.32
CA GLU A 36 7.85 -7.84 2.20
C GLU A 36 6.50 -7.28 2.63
N ILE A 37 6.12 -6.14 2.07
CA ILE A 37 4.78 -5.57 2.21
C ILE A 37 4.30 -5.23 0.81
N ARG A 38 3.22 -5.88 0.36
CA ARG A 38 2.57 -5.60 -0.91
C ARG A 38 1.29 -4.85 -0.66
N ILE A 39 1.10 -3.74 -1.38
CA ILE A 39 -0.07 -2.87 -1.27
C ILE A 39 -0.64 -2.69 -2.68
N ASP A 40 -1.94 -2.88 -2.82
CA ASP A 40 -2.72 -2.60 -4.03
C ASP A 40 -3.85 -1.62 -3.67
N GLY A 41 -3.69 -0.37 -4.11
CA GLY A 41 -4.57 0.72 -3.69
C GLY A 41 -4.41 1.05 -2.20
N ASP A 42 -5.46 0.78 -1.41
CA ASP A 42 -5.50 1.14 0.01
C ASP A 42 -5.33 -0.07 0.94
N GLU A 43 -5.16 -1.28 0.41
CA GLU A 43 -5.09 -2.53 1.17
C GLU A 43 -3.88 -3.37 0.72
N GLY A 44 -3.47 -4.33 1.54
CA GLY A 44 -2.29 -5.13 1.25
C GLY A 44 -2.02 -6.23 2.27
N GLU A 45 -0.83 -6.81 2.15
CA GLU A 45 -0.35 -7.87 3.03
C GLU A 45 1.13 -7.65 3.37
N ALA A 46 1.47 -7.80 4.66
CA ALA A 46 2.83 -7.83 5.17
C ALA A 46 3.23 -9.26 5.52
N ASN A 47 4.37 -9.69 5.01
CA ASN A 47 4.95 -11.01 5.23
C ASN A 47 6.37 -10.88 5.78
N TRP A 48 6.68 -11.59 6.85
CA TRP A 48 8.05 -11.65 7.38
C TRP A 48 8.30 -12.92 8.17
N SER A 49 9.58 -13.24 8.35
CA SER A 49 10.02 -14.33 9.21
C SER A 49 10.84 -13.76 10.37
N TRP A 50 10.70 -14.37 11.56
CA TRP A 50 11.56 -14.09 12.70
C TRP A 50 11.82 -15.36 13.49
N GLY A 51 13.09 -15.76 13.58
CA GLY A 51 13.45 -17.05 14.16
C GLY A 51 12.82 -18.21 13.38
N PRO A 52 12.14 -19.17 14.04
CA PRO A 52 11.47 -20.28 13.37
C PRO A 52 10.08 -19.90 12.80
N ASP A 53 9.58 -18.71 13.11
CA ASP A 53 8.19 -18.32 12.85
C ASP A 53 8.07 -17.49 11.58
N ASN A 54 6.90 -17.61 10.94
CA ASN A 54 6.51 -16.84 9.76
C ASN A 54 5.18 -16.16 10.03
N PHE A 55 5.07 -14.91 9.60
CA PHE A 55 3.93 -14.05 9.87
C PHE A 55 3.40 -13.51 8.54
N THR A 56 2.08 -13.50 8.44
CA THR A 56 1.33 -12.92 7.32
C THR A 56 0.18 -12.14 7.93
N VAL A 57 0.12 -10.83 7.66
CA VAL A 57 -0.86 -9.92 8.27
C VAL A 57 -1.39 -8.96 7.22
N GLU A 58 -2.71 -8.79 7.18
CA GLU A 58 -3.36 -7.78 6.34
C GLU A 58 -2.99 -6.38 6.79
N VAL A 59 -2.78 -5.48 5.83
CA VAL A 59 -2.46 -4.08 6.08
C VAL A 59 -3.42 -3.16 5.34
N THR A 60 -3.69 -2.00 5.92
CA THR A 60 -4.46 -0.92 5.30
C THR A 60 -3.63 0.36 5.28
N VAL A 61 -3.68 1.09 4.18
CA VAL A 61 -3.04 2.39 4.04
C VAL A 61 -3.85 3.45 4.78
N VAL A 62 -3.28 3.97 5.87
CA VAL A 62 -3.87 5.09 6.63
C VAL A 62 -3.51 6.43 5.99
N LYS A 63 -2.29 6.53 5.46
CA LYS A 63 -1.76 7.74 4.83
C LYS A 63 -0.65 7.39 3.86
N SER A 64 -0.69 7.94 2.64
CA SER A 64 0.42 7.83 1.69
C SER A 64 0.69 9.14 0.97
N THR A 65 1.97 9.50 0.86
CA THR A 65 2.43 10.54 -0.06
C THR A 65 3.39 9.97 -1.12
N LEU A 66 3.38 8.64 -1.31
CA LEU A 66 4.23 7.97 -2.31
C LEU A 66 3.78 8.34 -3.73
N GLY A 67 2.47 8.25 -4.01
CA GLY A 67 1.89 8.48 -5.34
C GLY A 67 1.71 9.93 -5.76
N ASN A 68 1.53 10.82 -4.78
CA ASN A 68 1.37 12.22 -5.09
C ASN A 68 2.73 12.86 -5.38
N ALA A 69 2.84 13.56 -6.53
CA ALA A 69 3.95 14.45 -6.90
C ALA A 69 4.02 15.71 -6.01
N SER A 70 3.73 15.56 -4.72
CA SER A 70 3.81 16.64 -3.75
C SER A 70 5.27 17.00 -3.53
N GLY A 71 5.66 18.15 -4.09
CA GLY A 71 6.86 18.94 -3.80
C GLY A 71 8.18 18.19 -3.93
N THR A 72 8.93 18.50 -4.99
CA THR A 72 10.38 18.21 -5.04
C THR A 72 11.05 18.73 -3.76
N GLY A 73 11.48 17.81 -2.88
CA GLY A 73 12.24 18.13 -1.67
C GLY A 73 11.64 17.71 -0.33
N LYS A 74 10.40 17.21 -0.26
CA LYS A 74 9.87 16.62 1.00
C LYS A 74 10.05 15.09 1.02
N PRO A 75 10.37 14.50 2.18
CA PRO A 75 10.37 13.05 2.32
C PRO A 75 8.96 12.51 2.10
N ALA A 76 8.86 11.37 1.43
CA ALA A 76 7.64 10.60 1.33
C ALA A 76 7.28 10.02 2.71
N GLN A 77 5.99 9.94 2.99
CA GLN A 77 5.43 9.33 4.19
C GLN A 77 4.49 8.22 3.79
N LEU A 78 4.53 7.13 4.54
CA LEU A 78 3.58 6.02 4.44
C LEU A 78 3.22 5.61 5.88
N VAL A 79 1.92 5.50 6.16
CA VAL A 79 1.42 4.96 7.42
C VAL A 79 0.50 3.80 7.09
N LEU A 80 0.80 2.64 7.66
CA LEU A 80 0.02 1.42 7.51
C LEU A 80 -0.59 1.04 8.86
N ALA A 81 -1.83 0.54 8.85
CA ALA A 81 -2.43 -0.14 9.98
C ALA A 81 -2.43 -1.65 9.71
N LEU A 82 -1.98 -2.43 10.68
CA LEU A 82 -2.13 -3.89 10.66
C LEU A 82 -3.52 -4.29 11.17
N ALA A 83 -3.94 -5.52 10.87
CA ALA A 83 -5.22 -6.07 11.33
C ALA A 83 -5.43 -6.03 12.86
N ASP A 84 -4.36 -6.03 13.65
CA ASP A 84 -4.41 -5.92 15.13
C ASP A 84 -4.48 -4.46 15.64
N GLY A 85 -4.47 -3.48 14.74
CA GLY A 85 -4.47 -2.05 15.04
C GLY A 85 -3.10 -1.43 15.22
N THR A 86 -2.01 -2.20 15.10
CA THR A 86 -0.63 -1.66 15.14
C THR A 86 -0.40 -0.74 13.95
N HIS A 87 0.19 0.43 14.19
CA HIS A 87 0.59 1.35 13.13
C HIS A 87 2.08 1.24 12.81
N LEU A 88 2.38 1.09 11.52
CA LEU A 88 3.73 1.21 10.97
C LEU A 88 3.87 2.57 10.30
N GLU A 89 4.84 3.36 10.76
CA GLU A 89 5.09 4.68 10.20
C GLU A 89 6.42 4.71 9.47
N PHE A 90 6.42 5.20 8.23
CA PHE A 90 7.58 5.23 7.36
C PHE A 90 7.84 6.63 6.83
N SER A 91 9.12 6.97 6.68
CA SER A 91 9.57 8.24 6.11
C SER A 91 10.86 8.06 5.32
N GLY A 92 11.01 8.73 4.18
CA GLY A 92 12.23 8.65 3.38
C GLY A 92 12.08 9.15 1.94
N PRO A 93 13.10 8.98 1.08
CA PRO A 93 12.92 9.14 -0.36
C PRO A 93 11.88 8.16 -0.93
N ARG A 94 11.25 8.50 -2.07
CA ARG A 94 10.19 7.67 -2.67
C ARG A 94 10.64 6.24 -3.05
N SER A 95 11.93 6.04 -3.27
CA SER A 95 12.51 4.73 -3.60
C SER A 95 12.97 3.93 -2.38
N ALA A 96 13.05 4.55 -1.20
CA ALA A 96 13.53 3.89 0.01
C ALA A 96 12.96 4.56 1.26
N LEU A 97 12.31 3.77 2.10
CA LEU A 97 11.67 4.26 3.32
C LEU A 97 12.39 3.71 4.55
N VAL A 98 12.38 4.52 5.61
CA VAL A 98 12.85 4.11 6.93
C VAL A 98 11.65 4.06 7.87
N CYS A 99 11.49 2.94 8.57
CA CYS A 99 10.50 2.77 9.59
C CYS A 99 10.83 3.65 10.80
N GLN A 100 9.91 4.53 11.15
CA GLN A 100 9.99 5.46 12.28
C GLN A 100 9.31 4.88 13.52
N HIS A 101 8.27 4.05 13.33
CA HIS A 101 7.49 3.47 14.42
C HIS A 101 6.89 2.11 14.06
N GLY A 102 6.71 1.24 15.05
CA GLY A 102 5.99 -0.04 14.93
C GLY A 102 6.83 -1.25 14.45
N CYS A 103 7.89 -1.04 13.66
CA CYS A 103 8.69 -2.16 13.14
C CYS A 103 9.44 -2.94 14.24
N GLU A 104 10.01 -2.24 15.23
CA GLU A 104 10.78 -2.87 16.30
C GLU A 104 9.94 -3.86 17.12
N SER A 105 8.70 -3.50 17.44
CA SER A 105 7.77 -4.37 18.19
C SER A 105 7.39 -5.65 17.46
N LEU A 106 7.59 -5.70 16.14
CA LEU A 106 7.27 -6.85 15.29
C LEU A 106 8.53 -7.53 14.76
N HIS A 107 9.72 -7.11 15.21
CA HIS A 107 11.01 -7.56 14.68
C HIS A 107 11.16 -7.37 13.17
N LEU A 108 10.50 -6.36 12.61
CA LEU A 108 10.61 -5.99 11.21
C LEU A 108 11.89 -5.15 10.95
N PRO A 109 12.45 -5.23 9.74
CA PRO A 109 13.57 -4.37 9.34
C PRO A 109 13.22 -2.88 9.40
N ASN A 110 14.22 -2.05 9.68
CA ASN A 110 14.03 -0.60 9.71
C ASN A 110 14.15 0.05 8.33
N ALA A 111 14.82 -0.57 7.36
CA ALA A 111 15.07 -0.01 6.03
C ALA A 111 14.40 -0.84 4.93
N TRP A 112 13.65 -0.14 4.08
CA TRP A 112 12.79 -0.73 3.06
C TRP A 112 13.06 -0.11 1.70
N LEU A 113 13.18 -0.94 0.67
CA LEU A 113 13.21 -0.49 -0.72
C LEU A 113 11.79 -0.51 -1.28
N VAL A 114 11.39 0.57 -1.95
CA VAL A 114 10.08 0.66 -2.59
C VAL A 114 10.22 0.29 -4.06
N ARG A 115 9.45 -0.70 -4.51
CA ARG A 115 9.35 -1.13 -5.89
C ARG A 115 7.93 -0.86 -6.39
N ASN A 116 7.83 -0.48 -7.66
CA ASN A 116 6.58 -0.51 -8.39
C ASN A 116 6.54 -1.84 -9.14
N ASP A 117 5.48 -2.61 -8.93
CA ASP A 117 5.22 -3.84 -9.67
C ASP A 117 4.42 -3.56 -10.95
#